data_AF-A0A378T8H9-F1
#
_entry.id   AF-A0A378T8H9-F1
#
_cell.length_a   1.000
_cell.length_b   1.000
_cell.length_c   1.000
_cell.angle_alpha   90.00
_cell.angle_beta   90.00
_cell.angle_gamma   90.00
#
_symmetry.space_group_name_H-M   'P 1'
#
loop_
_entity.id
_entity.type
_entity.pdbx_description
1 polymer ?
#
loop_
_entity_poly.entity_id
_entity_poly.type
_entity_poly.pdbx_seq_one_letter_code
_entity_poly.pdbx_strand_id
1 'polypeptide(L)'
;MANYKSDYLNSVLESYRMKHIDDLVNSYRSKRDEIKQFLNEQYGSKIYEPFNSGSYKKCTAINTKFDLDLVVPFKHNAFSTLEAMFEDVFEKLGIVN
;
A
#
# COMPACT_ATOMS: atom_id res chain seq x y z
N MET A 1 27.32 9.48 -30.12
CA MET A 1 26.47 8.28 -29.93
C MET A 1 26.34 7.85 -28.46
N ALA A 2 27.42 7.91 -27.65
CA ALA A 2 27.34 7.59 -26.21
C ALA A 2 26.38 8.49 -25.42
N ASN A 3 26.38 9.80 -25.66
CA ASN A 3 25.54 10.76 -24.92
C ASN A 3 24.04 10.58 -25.20
N TYR A 4 23.62 10.32 -26.45
CA TYR A 4 22.21 10.13 -26.79
C TYR A 4 21.52 9.02 -25.98
N LYS A 5 22.20 7.88 -25.79
CA LYS A 5 21.67 6.78 -24.98
C LYS A 5 21.56 7.16 -23.50
N SER A 6 22.52 7.94 -23.00
CA SER A 6 22.52 8.47 -21.62
C SER A 6 21.41 9.50 -21.41
N ASP A 7 21.23 10.44 -22.34
CA ASP A 7 20.24 11.52 -22.25
C ASP A 7 18.82 10.97 -22.34
N TYR A 8 18.58 10.02 -23.26
CA TYR A 8 17.30 9.34 -23.36
C TYR A 8 16.97 8.56 -22.08
N LEU A 9 17.91 7.77 -21.55
CA LEU A 9 17.72 7.05 -20.30
C LEU A 9 17.38 8.00 -19.14
N ASN A 10 18.10 9.12 -19.03
CA ASN A 10 17.83 10.13 -17.99
C ASN A 10 16.43 10.73 -18.14
N SER A 11 15.98 11.01 -19.37
CA SER A 11 14.64 11.54 -19.61
C SER A 11 13.54 10.54 -19.17
N VAL A 12 13.74 9.25 -19.42
CA VAL A 12 12.83 8.18 -19.02
C VAL A 12 12.80 8.03 -17.50
N LEU A 13 13.97 8.00 -16.85
CA LEU A 13 14.06 7.92 -15.39
C LEU A 13 13.37 9.11 -14.72
N GLU A 14 13.59 10.31 -15.26
CA GLU A 14 12.95 11.53 -14.79
C GLU A 14 11.42 11.48 -14.98
N SER A 15 10.93 11.01 -16.14
CA SER A 15 9.49 10.93 -16.41
C SER A 15 8.74 9.99 -15.48
N TYR A 16 9.41 8.96 -14.95
CA TYR A 16 8.81 7.98 -14.02
C TYR A 16 8.95 8.34 -12.53
N ARG A 17 9.57 9.48 -12.19
CA ARG A 17 9.75 9.88 -10.79
C ARG A 17 8.42 10.16 -10.10
N MET A 18 8.31 9.64 -8.87
CA MET A 18 7.16 9.84 -7.99
C MET A 18 6.89 11.30 -7.64
N LYS A 19 7.91 12.16 -7.63
CA LYS A 19 7.76 13.60 -7.31
C LYS A 19 6.73 14.32 -8.19
N HIS A 20 6.50 13.83 -9.40
CA HIS A 20 5.54 14.43 -10.34
C HIS A 20 4.08 14.20 -9.94
N ILE A 21 3.85 13.31 -8.97
CA ILE A 21 2.52 12.89 -8.51
C ILE A 21 2.42 12.92 -6.98
N ASP A 22 3.26 13.72 -6.30
CA ASP A 22 3.36 13.70 -4.84
C ASP A 22 2.02 13.96 -4.14
N ASP A 23 1.21 14.91 -4.64
CA ASP A 23 -0.12 15.19 -4.10
C ASP A 23 -1.06 13.98 -4.18
N LEU A 24 -1.05 13.29 -5.32
CA LEU A 24 -1.83 12.08 -5.54
C LEU A 24 -1.34 10.92 -4.65
N VAL A 25 -0.03 10.77 -4.50
CA VAL A 25 0.55 9.73 -3.63
C VAL A 25 0.23 10.00 -2.17
N ASN A 26 0.23 11.27 -1.77
CA ASN A 26 -0.11 11.67 -0.42
C ASN A 26 -1.59 11.38 -0.11
N SER A 27 -2.52 11.57 -1.07
CA SER A 27 -3.92 11.19 -0.86
C SER A 27 -4.08 9.67 -0.67
N TYR A 28 -3.36 8.85 -1.43
CA TYR A 28 -3.36 7.39 -1.24
C TYR A 28 -2.73 6.95 0.07
N ARG A 29 -1.67 7.64 0.53
CA ARG A 29 -1.08 7.40 1.86
C ARG A 29 -2.08 7.70 2.96
N SER A 30 -2.77 8.84 2.90
CA SER A 30 -3.82 9.19 3.86
C SER A 30 -4.92 8.14 3.88
N LYS A 31 -5.38 7.67 2.71
CA LYS A 31 -6.39 6.60 2.65
C LYS A 31 -5.92 5.29 3.26
N ARG A 32 -4.66 4.90 3.04
CA ARG A 32 -4.08 3.72 3.70
C ARG A 32 -3.99 3.90 5.21
N ASP A 33 -3.68 5.10 5.69
CA ASP A 33 -3.61 5.39 7.12
C ASP A 33 -5.00 5.33 7.77
N GLU A 34 -6.05 5.80 7.09
CA GLU A 34 -7.46 5.59 7.50
C GLU A 34 -7.80 4.09 7.59
N ILE A 35 -7.46 3.30 6.56
CA ILE A 35 -7.69 1.85 6.54
C ILE A 35 -6.93 1.19 7.69
N LYS A 36 -5.69 1.61 7.95
CA LYS A 36 -4.88 1.10 9.07
C LYS A 36 -5.55 1.40 10.41
N GLN A 37 -6.03 2.63 10.62
CA GLN A 37 -6.75 3.00 11.83
C GLN A 37 -8.03 2.15 11.99
N PHE A 38 -8.83 2.05 10.94
CA PHE A 38 -10.03 1.21 10.92
C PHE A 38 -9.73 -0.23 11.33
N LEU A 39 -8.71 -0.87 10.75
CA LEU A 39 -8.34 -2.24 11.09
C LEU A 39 -7.91 -2.39 12.56
N ASN A 40 -7.17 -1.42 13.10
CA ASN A 40 -6.82 -1.37 14.51
C ASN A 40 -8.04 -1.27 15.42
N GLU A 41 -9.03 -0.44 15.07
CA GLU A 41 -10.28 -0.30 15.82
C GLU A 41 -11.16 -1.54 15.72
N GLN A 42 -11.31 -2.12 14.52
CA GLN A 42 -12.17 -3.27 14.28
C GLN A 42 -11.64 -4.57 14.90
N TYR A 43 -10.34 -4.78 14.86
CA TYR A 43 -9.74 -6.05 15.27
C TYR A 43 -9.00 -5.97 16.60
N GLY A 44 -8.51 -4.80 16.99
CA GLY A 44 -7.87 -4.55 18.28
C GLY A 44 -6.89 -5.64 18.69
N SER A 45 -7.20 -6.35 19.77
CA SER A 45 -6.34 -7.40 20.32
C SER A 45 -6.21 -8.65 19.45
N LYS A 46 -6.96 -8.79 18.34
CA LYS A 46 -6.87 -9.91 17.39
C LYS A 46 -5.72 -9.77 16.38
N ILE A 47 -5.18 -8.57 16.21
CA ILE A 47 -4.09 -8.30 15.28
C ILE A 47 -2.83 -7.81 16.01
N TYR A 48 -1.71 -7.87 15.30
CA TYR A 48 -0.53 -7.08 15.60
C TYR A 48 -0.58 -5.76 14.83
N GLU A 49 0.25 -4.79 15.23
CA GLU A 49 0.31 -3.48 14.59
C GLU A 49 0.50 -3.60 13.06
N PRO A 50 -0.42 -3.07 12.24
CA PRO A 50 -0.27 -3.11 10.80
C PRO A 50 0.92 -2.29 10.31
N PHE A 51 1.55 -2.71 9.22
CA PHE A 51 2.71 -2.01 8.68
C PHE A 51 2.74 -1.96 7.17
N ASN A 52 3.37 -0.90 6.66
CA ASN A 52 3.53 -0.66 5.24
C ASN A 52 4.55 -1.63 4.65
N SER A 53 4.25 -2.18 3.49
CA SER A 53 5.14 -3.08 2.76
C SER A 53 5.23 -2.64 1.29
N GLY A 54 5.71 -3.53 0.43
CA GLY A 54 5.62 -3.33 -1.00
C GLY A 54 6.65 -2.39 -1.61
N SER A 55 6.42 -2.07 -2.87
CA SER A 55 7.27 -1.20 -3.70
C SER A 55 7.42 0.20 -3.10
N TYR A 56 6.34 0.74 -2.54
CA TYR A 56 6.32 2.04 -1.89
C TYR A 56 7.17 2.07 -0.61
N LYS A 57 7.12 1.01 0.22
CA LYS A 57 7.98 0.91 1.41
C LYS A 57 9.45 0.73 1.04
N LYS A 58 9.73 0.05 -0.08
CA LYS A 58 11.08 -0.24 -0.58
C LYS A 58 11.66 0.87 -1.48
N CYS A 59 10.92 1.96 -1.72
CA CYS A 59 11.32 3.04 -2.61
C CYS A 59 11.61 2.59 -4.06
N THR A 60 10.90 1.56 -4.53
CA THR A 60 11.01 1.04 -5.91
C THR A 60 9.74 1.27 -6.74
N ALA A 61 8.77 2.02 -6.21
CA ALA A 61 7.57 2.41 -6.93
C ALA A 61 7.89 3.46 -8.00
N ILE A 62 7.13 3.43 -9.11
CA ILE A 62 7.17 4.39 -10.20
C ILE A 62 5.79 5.00 -10.39
N ASN A 63 5.71 6.16 -11.04
CA ASN A 63 4.49 6.97 -11.12
C ASN A 63 3.34 6.42 -11.99
N THR A 64 3.39 5.14 -12.36
CA THR A 64 2.35 4.45 -13.14
C THR A 64 1.66 3.31 -12.39
N LYS A 65 2.08 2.98 -11.17
CA LYS A 65 1.46 1.94 -10.33
C LYS A 65 1.17 2.48 -8.95
N PHE A 66 -0.06 2.29 -8.48
CA PHE A 66 -0.59 2.99 -7.30
C PHE A 66 -1.06 2.07 -6.18
N ASP A 67 -0.65 0.80 -6.22
CA ASP A 67 -1.02 -0.17 -5.19
C ASP A 67 -0.11 0.02 -3.96
N LEU A 68 -0.71 0.50 -2.87
CA LEU A 68 -0.02 0.68 -1.59
C LEU A 68 -0.25 -0.53 -0.68
N ASP A 69 0.76 -1.39 -0.59
CA ASP A 69 0.67 -2.60 0.22
C ASP A 69 0.64 -2.29 1.73
N LEU A 70 -0.36 -2.85 2.41
CA LEU A 70 -0.53 -2.85 3.87
C LEU A 70 -0.58 -4.31 4.35
N VAL A 71 0.21 -4.63 5.37
CA VAL A 71 0.23 -5.96 6.00
C VAL A 71 -0.41 -5.89 7.37
N VAL A 72 -1.34 -6.79 7.65
CA VAL A 72 -2.05 -6.93 8.92
C VAL A 72 -1.86 -8.34 9.45
N PRO A 73 -0.92 -8.56 10.38
CA PRO A 73 -0.72 -9.89 10.94
C PRO A 73 -1.84 -10.19 11.95
N PHE A 74 -2.64 -11.22 11.68
CA PHE A 74 -3.62 -11.74 12.64
C PHE A 74 -2.96 -12.71 13.61
N LYS A 75 -3.42 -12.73 14.86
CA LYS A 75 -3.03 -13.75 15.82
C LYS A 75 -3.56 -15.11 15.38
N HIS A 76 -2.83 -16.17 15.69
CA HIS A 76 -3.13 -17.55 15.26
C HIS A 76 -4.59 -17.97 15.51
N ASN A 77 -5.18 -17.56 16.64
CA ASN A 77 -6.55 -17.93 17.03
C ASN A 77 -7.58 -16.81 16.77
N ALA A 78 -7.26 -15.81 15.95
CA ALA A 78 -8.19 -14.72 15.65
C ALA A 78 -9.40 -15.18 14.81
N PHE A 79 -9.20 -16.22 14.00
CA PHE A 79 -10.20 -16.85 13.13
C PHE A 79 -10.04 -18.37 13.13
N SER A 80 -11.11 -19.08 12.79
CA SER A 80 -11.13 -20.54 12.66
C SER A 80 -10.53 -21.03 11.34
N THR A 81 -10.69 -20.27 10.25
CA THR A 81 -10.15 -20.58 8.93
C THR A 81 -9.63 -19.31 8.24
N LEU A 82 -8.77 -19.48 7.24
CA LEU A 82 -8.31 -18.38 6.39
C LEU A 82 -9.44 -17.78 5.55
N GLU A 83 -10.40 -18.60 5.13
CA GLU A 83 -11.59 -18.16 4.40
C GLU A 83 -12.45 -17.23 5.25
N ALA A 84 -12.75 -17.62 6.50
CA ALA A 84 -13.50 -16.78 7.43
C ALA A 84 -12.78 -15.45 7.73
N MET A 85 -11.43 -15.48 7.80
CA MET A 85 -10.63 -14.25 7.94
C MET A 85 -10.77 -13.36 6.69
N PHE A 86 -10.66 -13.94 5.50
CA PHE A 86 -10.75 -13.19 4.25
C PHE A 86 -12.13 -12.56 4.06
N GLU A 87 -13.20 -13.34 4.26
CA GLU A 87 -14.59 -12.88 4.10
C GLU A 87 -14.91 -11.76 5.09
N ASP A 88 -14.56 -11.91 6.37
CA ASP A 88 -14.81 -10.89 7.40
C ASP A 88 -14.06 -9.58 7.11
N VAL A 89 -12.78 -9.66 6.69
CA VAL A 89 -12.00 -8.48 6.30
C VAL A 89 -12.59 -7.83 5.04
N PHE A 90 -12.96 -8.63 4.05
CA PHE A 90 -13.53 -8.14 2.79
C PHE A 90 -14.88 -7.44 3.03
N GLU A 91 -15.77 -8.04 3.81
CA GLU A 91 -17.07 -7.44 4.15
C GLU A 91 -16.89 -6.12 4.91
N LYS A 92 -16.05 -6.12 5.96
CA LYS A 92 -15.83 -4.92 6.79
C LYS A 92 -15.18 -3.79 6.03
N LEU A 93 -14.21 -4.08 5.15
CA LEU A 93 -13.62 -3.05 4.29
C LEU A 93 -14.59 -2.59 3.19
N GLY A 94 -15.45 -3.47 2.69
CA GLY A 94 -16.46 -3.15 1.66
C GLY A 94 -17.56 -2.19 2.15
N ILE A 95 -17.81 -2.14 3.45
CA ILE A 95 -18.78 -1.21 4.09
C ILE A 95 -18.19 0.20 4.25
N VAL A 96 -16.86 0.40 4.13
CA VAL A 96 -16.17 1.70 4.29
C VAL A 96 -16.18 2.53 2.99
N ASN A 97 -17.26 2.44 2.20
CA ASN A 97 -17.46 3.22 0.97
C ASN A 97 -18.43 4.39 1.18
#